data_AF-A0A955YUH1-F1
#
_entry.id   AF-A0A955YUH1-F1
#
_cell.length_a   1.000
_cell.length_b   1.000
_cell.length_c   1.000
_cell.angle_alpha   90.00
_cell.angle_beta   90.00
_cell.angle_gamma   90.00
#
_symmetry.space_group_name_H-M   'P 1'
#
loop_
_entity.id
_entity.type
_entity.pdbx_description
1 polymer ?
#
loop_
_entity_poly.entity_id
_entity_poly.type
_entity_poly.pdbx_seq_one_letter_code
_entity_poly.pdbx_strand_id
1 'polypeptide(L)'
;MRDLRFPLGALLALLGTIACDGETPSSGNITIAVTVRTDLEPGTEFDRVTLALKQGGGELDTRAVIVKAGDDFDSPRVLASFGDLAAGTYELVATLHRGDDTLATKSASIEAASSLRFTFDFPRSSLIVDGGPPDDGSVDGSTPPLDGSTDAGGDELFAGIPPLQIDPDDAAMVLQLSKASAVGILQRFALPSGIPTLEGSPVCPTITEPVPGTKITTGGCTDDEGRTWFGKFTVVETDSPNLPDGGGMLSEGDGIATYDRFGVDTTKCKGNPAIGSVRISGTIAFTTQGPTEVDVVFRGTVEESGILFFPANQTCVARDTSMIIDYASTVEGETIQIAKHNGSGRVAWEGLGVANVATVDEDADYVACGTRALSGTTTITSSGDKLVFSYNGETACDDMPVSTPYSFNGTDKGLAVGVGCATSPGGSRASAGLWALAMIGVLALRRRRYGSSCSG
;
A
#
# COMPACT_ATOMS: atom_id res chain seq x y z
N MET A 1 -50.14 26.24 -59.58
CA MET A 1 -50.53 27.27 -58.57
C MET A 1 -50.20 26.69 -57.22
N ARG A 2 -49.33 27.23 -56.36
CA ARG A 2 -48.30 28.26 -56.43
C ARG A 2 -47.43 27.94 -55.21
N ASP A 3 -46.15 27.66 -55.42
CA ASP A 3 -45.14 27.56 -54.37
C ASP A 3 -45.04 28.88 -53.61
N LEU A 4 -45.03 28.81 -52.28
CA LEU A 4 -44.75 29.95 -51.41
C LEU A 4 -43.75 29.51 -50.34
N ARG A 5 -42.47 29.80 -50.65
CA ARG A 5 -41.35 29.86 -49.72
C ARG A 5 -41.50 31.11 -48.85
N PHE A 6 -41.21 31.01 -47.55
CA PHE A 6 -40.91 32.12 -46.65
C PHE A 6 -39.92 31.61 -45.57
N PRO A 7 -39.13 32.49 -44.93
CA PRO A 7 -37.68 32.42 -45.03
C PRO A 7 -36.97 32.20 -43.68
N LEU A 8 -35.72 31.76 -43.78
CA LEU A 8 -34.69 31.91 -42.75
C LEU A 8 -34.49 33.41 -42.45
N GLY A 9 -34.59 33.81 -41.18
CA GLY A 9 -34.25 35.17 -40.76
C GLY A 9 -34.55 35.47 -39.29
N ALA A 10 -33.50 35.40 -38.48
CA ALA A 10 -33.29 36.19 -37.26
C ALA A 10 -34.33 36.11 -36.12
N LEU A 11 -34.03 35.29 -35.11
CA LEU A 11 -34.40 35.58 -33.72
C LEU A 11 -33.19 35.30 -32.82
N LEU A 12 -32.30 36.28 -32.76
CA LEU A 12 -31.32 36.43 -31.68
C LEU A 12 -31.98 37.29 -30.58
N ALA A 13 -31.60 37.04 -29.33
CA ALA A 13 -31.97 37.75 -28.09
C ALA A 13 -33.21 37.22 -27.36
N LEU A 14 -33.01 36.19 -26.53
CA LEU A 14 -33.51 36.05 -25.16
C LEU A 14 -33.14 34.66 -24.61
N LEU A 15 -31.83 34.42 -24.46
CA LEU A 15 -31.33 33.40 -23.53
C LEU A 15 -30.64 34.18 -22.42
N GLY A 16 -31.36 34.35 -21.31
CA GLY A 16 -30.77 34.80 -20.07
C GLY A 16 -29.64 33.84 -19.71
N THR A 17 -28.44 34.39 -19.58
CA THR A 17 -27.34 33.76 -18.87
C THR A 17 -27.83 33.48 -17.46
N ILE A 18 -28.21 32.24 -17.19
CA ILE A 18 -28.13 31.69 -15.84
C ILE A 18 -26.63 31.58 -15.60
N ALA A 19 -26.05 32.62 -15.01
CA ALA A 19 -24.79 32.47 -14.33
C ALA A 19 -25.07 31.45 -13.22
N CYS A 20 -24.56 30.24 -13.37
CA CYS A 20 -24.34 29.41 -12.21
C CYS A 20 -23.38 30.21 -11.35
N ASP A 21 -23.87 30.70 -10.21
CA ASP A 21 -23.00 31.10 -9.12
C ASP A 21 -22.10 29.90 -8.85
N GLY A 22 -20.87 29.98 -9.36
CA GLY A 22 -19.82 29.05 -9.01
C GLY A 22 -19.57 29.28 -7.54
N GLU A 23 -20.17 28.44 -6.70
CA GLU A 23 -19.70 28.24 -5.35
C GLU A 23 -18.20 27.99 -5.47
N THR A 24 -17.43 29.02 -5.12
CA THR A 24 -15.99 28.90 -5.04
C THR A 24 -15.79 27.82 -4.01
N PRO A 25 -15.15 26.68 -4.35
CA PRO A 25 -14.97 25.59 -3.39
C PRO A 25 -14.40 26.24 -2.13
N SER A 26 -15.12 26.09 -1.02
CA SER A 26 -14.66 26.62 0.27
C SER A 26 -13.23 26.11 0.42
N SER A 27 -12.29 27.05 0.49
CA SER A 27 -10.87 26.74 0.62
C SER A 27 -10.69 26.03 1.95
N GLY A 28 -10.84 24.70 1.94
CA GLY A 28 -10.62 23.89 3.12
C GLY A 28 -9.20 24.16 3.60
N ASN A 29 -9.05 24.42 4.88
CA ASN A 29 -7.76 24.65 5.50
C ASN A 29 -6.89 23.41 5.25
N ILE A 30 -5.86 23.56 4.42
CA ILE A 30 -4.95 22.47 4.11
C ILE A 30 -3.98 22.31 5.27
N THR A 31 -3.76 21.05 5.67
CA THR A 31 -2.76 20.70 6.67
C THR A 31 -1.66 19.85 6.04
N ILE A 32 -0.40 20.27 6.21
CA ILE A 32 0.78 19.50 5.78
C ILE A 32 1.51 18.98 7.00
N ALA A 33 1.48 17.67 7.22
CA ALA A 33 2.28 17.01 8.25
C ALA A 33 3.63 16.57 7.67
N VAL A 34 4.72 16.93 8.35
CA VAL A 34 6.07 16.61 7.90
C VAL A 34 6.72 15.63 8.86
N THR A 35 7.29 14.59 8.26
CA THR A 35 7.95 13.49 8.92
C THR A 35 9.42 13.43 8.50
N VAL A 36 10.29 13.00 9.40
CA VAL A 36 11.72 12.80 9.13
C VAL A 36 12.13 11.39 9.53
N ARG A 37 12.95 10.75 8.69
CA ARG A 37 13.58 9.45 8.95
C ARG A 37 15.08 9.55 8.72
N THR A 38 15.88 8.97 9.61
CA THR A 38 17.35 8.99 9.52
C THR A 38 17.95 7.83 10.30
N ASP A 39 19.07 7.30 9.81
CA ASP A 39 19.90 6.27 10.47
C ASP A 39 21.01 6.87 11.35
N LEU A 40 20.96 8.18 11.58
CA LEU A 40 21.82 8.87 12.53
C LEU A 40 21.31 8.63 13.95
N GLU A 41 22.22 8.44 14.89
CA GLU A 41 21.89 8.27 16.30
C GLU A 41 21.40 9.60 16.91
N PRO A 42 20.14 9.68 17.38
CA PRO A 42 19.57 10.91 17.94
C PRO A 42 20.30 11.35 19.20
N GLY A 43 20.47 12.66 19.39
CA GLY A 43 21.14 13.27 20.54
C GLY A 43 22.67 13.14 20.57
N THR A 44 23.27 12.21 19.81
CA THR A 44 24.73 12.08 19.64
C THR A 44 25.16 12.55 18.25
N GLU A 45 24.47 12.10 17.21
CA GLU A 45 24.78 12.43 15.82
C GLU A 45 24.00 13.63 15.27
N PHE A 46 22.86 13.96 15.86
CA PHE A 46 22.12 15.20 15.58
C PHE A 46 21.26 15.54 16.79
N ASP A 47 21.01 16.82 17.04
CA ASP A 47 20.29 17.28 18.23
C ASP A 47 19.11 18.21 17.91
N ARG A 48 18.94 18.59 16.64
CA ARG A 48 17.85 19.45 16.20
C ARG A 48 17.46 19.21 14.75
N VAL A 49 16.17 19.24 14.50
CA VAL A 49 15.57 19.26 13.15
C VAL A 49 14.84 20.58 12.96
N THR A 50 15.16 21.31 11.89
CA THR A 50 14.43 22.53 11.49
C THR A 50 13.59 22.23 10.26
N LEU A 51 12.32 22.63 10.29
CA LEU A 51 11.35 22.47 9.21
C LEU A 51 10.81 23.84 8.82
N ALA A 52 11.02 24.25 7.56
CA ALA A 52 10.51 25.51 7.03
C ALA A 52 9.52 25.25 5.89
N LEU A 53 8.41 25.97 5.89
CA LEU A 53 7.44 26.04 4.79
C LEU A 53 7.62 27.38 4.08
N LYS A 54 7.81 27.34 2.77
CA LYS A 54 7.99 28.53 1.93
C LYS A 54 6.95 28.58 0.81
N GLN A 55 6.60 29.79 0.37
CA GLN A 55 5.74 30.04 -0.78
C GLN A 55 6.24 31.26 -1.56
N GLY A 56 6.39 31.13 -2.88
CA GLY A 56 6.86 32.23 -3.73
C GLY A 56 8.25 32.77 -3.34
N GLY A 57 9.11 31.94 -2.75
CA GLY A 57 10.44 32.33 -2.25
C GLY A 57 10.45 33.02 -0.89
N GLY A 58 9.27 33.31 -0.31
CA GLY A 58 9.15 33.79 1.07
C GLY A 58 8.96 32.63 2.05
N GLU A 59 9.58 32.73 3.24
CA GLU A 59 9.35 31.82 4.35
C GLU A 59 8.03 32.15 5.05
N LEU A 60 7.13 31.16 5.13
CA LEU A 60 5.81 31.31 5.74
C LEU A 60 5.83 30.95 7.24
N ASP A 61 6.42 29.80 7.56
CA ASP A 61 6.52 29.27 8.93
C ASP A 61 7.79 28.43 9.05
N THR A 62 8.41 28.46 10.23
CA THR A 62 9.60 27.66 10.56
C THR A 62 9.47 27.09 11.96
N ARG A 63 9.71 25.79 12.08
CA ARG A 63 9.63 25.04 13.33
C ARG A 63 10.93 24.34 13.60
N ALA A 64 11.40 24.43 14.83
CA ALA A 64 12.56 23.68 15.30
C ALA A 64 12.10 22.65 16.33
N VAL A 65 12.54 21.41 16.14
CA VAL A 65 12.31 20.31 17.07
C VAL A 65 13.65 19.90 17.66
N ILE A 66 13.78 20.00 18.98
CA ILE A 66 14.95 19.51 19.72
C ILE A 66 14.82 18.00 19.87
N VAL A 67 15.87 17.30 19.49
CA VAL A 67 15.95 15.84 19.48
C VAL A 67 16.80 15.37 20.66
N LYS A 68 16.33 14.36 21.37
CA LYS A 68 17.01 13.81 22.54
C LYS A 68 17.59 12.44 22.22
N ALA A 69 18.61 12.06 22.98
CA ALA A 69 19.15 10.71 22.93
C ALA A 69 18.04 9.68 23.22
N GLY A 70 17.96 8.67 22.35
CA GLY A 70 16.95 7.61 22.42
C GLY A 70 15.59 7.95 21.80
N ASP A 71 15.40 9.11 21.15
CA ASP A 71 14.28 9.27 20.23
C ASP A 71 14.40 8.25 19.08
N ASP A 72 13.28 7.72 18.55
CA ASP A 72 13.28 6.84 17.38
C ASP A 72 13.05 7.67 16.10
N PHE A 73 14.00 7.58 15.17
CA PHE A 73 13.94 8.16 13.83
C PHE A 73 14.15 7.11 12.71
N ASP A 74 14.25 5.84 13.08
CA ASP A 74 14.19 4.72 12.13
C ASP A 74 12.76 4.56 11.61
N SER A 75 11.78 4.94 12.43
CA SER A 75 10.36 5.05 12.07
C SER A 75 9.96 6.48 11.65
N PRO A 76 9.07 6.66 10.66
CA PRO A 76 8.58 7.98 10.26
C PRO A 76 7.79 8.70 11.38
N ARG A 77 8.42 9.68 12.06
CA ARG A 77 7.78 10.51 13.10
C ARG A 77 7.29 11.87 12.59
N VAL A 78 6.03 12.23 12.85
CA VAL A 78 5.51 13.58 12.53
C VAL A 78 6.15 14.62 13.46
N LEU A 79 6.94 15.51 12.89
CA LEU A 79 7.66 16.55 13.63
C LEU A 79 6.97 17.92 13.60
N ALA A 80 6.24 18.21 12.51
CA ALA A 80 5.51 19.45 12.35
C ALA A 80 4.22 19.25 11.56
N SER A 81 3.26 20.13 11.78
CA SER A 81 2.01 20.22 11.03
C SER A 81 1.71 21.67 10.71
N PHE A 82 1.72 22.03 9.43
CA PHE A 82 1.41 23.37 8.92
C PHE A 82 -0.06 23.40 8.48
N GLY A 83 -0.92 24.02 9.28
CA GLY A 83 -2.36 24.12 9.02
C GLY A 83 -2.75 25.47 8.41
N ASP A 84 -4.04 25.61 8.10
CA ASP A 84 -4.67 26.84 7.59
C ASP A 84 -4.02 27.38 6.30
N LEU A 85 -3.53 26.48 5.46
CA LEU A 85 -2.90 26.81 4.19
C LEU A 85 -3.94 26.89 3.07
N ALA A 86 -3.72 27.82 2.13
CA ALA A 86 -4.49 27.88 0.90
C ALA A 86 -4.02 26.79 -0.09
N ALA A 87 -4.85 26.44 -1.07
CA ALA A 87 -4.37 25.61 -2.17
C ALA A 87 -3.26 26.34 -2.95
N GLY A 88 -2.17 25.65 -3.28
CA GLY A 88 -1.05 26.24 -4.01
C GLY A 88 0.25 25.44 -3.92
N THR A 89 1.30 25.98 -4.51
CA THR A 89 2.64 25.39 -4.48
C THR A 89 3.42 25.89 -3.28
N TYR A 90 4.00 24.97 -2.53
CA TYR A 90 4.85 25.24 -1.37
C TYR A 90 6.20 24.55 -1.52
N GLU A 91 7.24 25.11 -0.92
CA GLU A 91 8.52 24.44 -0.73
C GLU A 91 8.67 24.09 0.74
N LEU A 92 8.79 22.80 1.05
CA LEU A 92 9.17 22.30 2.35
C LEU A 92 10.68 22.16 2.40
N VAL A 93 11.31 22.62 3.47
CA VAL A 93 12.74 22.46 3.73
C VAL A 93 12.91 21.80 5.08
N ALA A 94 13.67 20.70 5.13
CA ALA A 94 14.10 20.06 6.34
C ALA A 94 15.62 20.15 6.48
N THR A 95 16.09 20.50 7.68
CA THR A 95 17.51 20.63 7.98
C THR A 95 17.85 19.90 9.27
N LEU A 96 18.85 19.02 9.23
CA LEU A 96 19.42 18.37 10.40
C LEU A 96 20.60 19.18 10.93
N HIS A 97 20.67 19.34 12.25
CA HIS A 97 21.72 20.06 12.95
C HIS A 97 22.40 19.23 14.04
N ARG A 98 23.66 19.56 14.32
CA ARG A 98 24.38 19.19 15.54
C ARG A 98 24.95 20.47 16.15
N GLY A 99 24.41 20.91 17.28
CA GLY A 99 24.72 22.23 17.82
C GLY A 99 24.33 23.34 16.85
N ASP A 100 25.31 24.13 16.41
CA ASP A 100 25.10 25.21 15.42
C ASP A 100 25.43 24.77 13.99
N ASP A 101 26.01 23.57 13.82
CA ASP A 101 26.41 23.06 12.52
C ASP A 101 25.21 22.49 11.76
N THR A 102 25.19 22.71 10.44
CA THR A 102 24.22 22.08 9.54
C THR A 102 24.82 20.80 8.99
N LEU A 103 24.19 19.67 9.29
CA LEU A 103 24.64 18.37 8.82
C LEU A 103 24.14 18.07 7.41
N ALA A 104 22.86 18.33 7.16
CA ALA A 104 22.22 18.07 5.89
C ALA A 104 20.96 18.92 5.74
N THR A 105 20.66 19.32 4.50
CA THR A 105 19.43 20.03 4.14
C THR A 105 18.79 19.33 2.95
N LYS A 106 17.47 19.11 3.03
CA LYS A 106 16.65 18.64 1.91
C LYS A 106 15.49 19.60 1.71
N SER A 107 15.08 19.77 0.46
CA SER A 107 13.85 20.50 0.14
C SER A 107 13.00 19.73 -0.86
N ALA A 108 11.70 20.01 -0.85
CA ALA A 108 10.73 19.43 -1.75
C ALA A 108 9.68 20.48 -2.13
N SER A 109 9.40 20.57 -3.43
CA SER A 109 8.28 21.36 -3.93
C SER A 109 7.02 20.49 -3.95
N ILE A 110 5.95 20.98 -3.34
CA ILE A 110 4.67 20.28 -3.22
C ILE A 110 3.54 21.17 -3.74
N GLU A 111 2.63 20.58 -4.51
CA GLU A 111 1.38 21.22 -4.90
C GLU A 111 0.27 20.73 -3.97
N ALA A 112 -0.14 21.60 -3.05
CA ALA A 112 -1.12 21.26 -2.04
C ALA A 112 -2.51 21.70 -2.52
N ALA A 113 -3.36 20.73 -2.85
CA ALA A 113 -4.78 20.94 -3.12
C ALA A 113 -5.69 20.36 -2.01
N SER A 114 -5.11 19.56 -1.12
CA SER A 114 -5.74 18.95 0.06
C SER A 114 -4.68 18.72 1.14
N SER A 115 -5.08 18.24 2.33
CA SER A 115 -4.14 17.88 3.41
C SER A 115 -3.23 16.72 2.99
N LEU A 116 -1.94 16.81 3.34
CA LEU A 116 -0.89 15.92 2.87
C LEU A 116 0.04 15.51 4.02
N ARG A 117 0.62 14.31 3.90
CA ARG A 117 1.78 13.90 4.71
C ARG A 117 3.01 13.82 3.83
N PHE A 118 4.13 14.34 4.31
CA PHE A 118 5.39 14.39 3.57
C PHE A 118 6.54 13.86 4.43
N THR A 119 7.42 13.02 3.87
CA THR A 119 8.56 12.43 4.59
C THR A 119 9.88 12.84 3.97
N PHE A 120 10.82 13.32 4.80
CA PHE A 120 12.22 13.52 4.42
C PHE A 120 13.11 12.40 4.98
N ASP A 121 13.81 11.71 4.09
CA ASP A 121 14.83 10.72 4.46
C ASP A 121 16.22 11.34 4.49
N PHE A 122 16.95 11.24 5.60
CA PHE A 122 18.34 11.65 5.73
C PHE A 122 19.22 10.43 6.01
N PRO A 123 19.62 9.65 5.00
CA PRO A 123 20.61 8.59 5.21
C PRO A 123 21.96 9.21 5.61
N ARG A 124 22.79 8.49 6.36
CA ARG A 124 24.13 8.94 6.79
C ARG A 124 25.01 9.33 5.60
N SER A 125 24.79 8.74 4.43
CA SER A 125 25.46 9.10 3.17
C SER A 125 25.12 10.50 2.64
N SER A 126 24.08 11.16 3.19
CA SER A 126 23.65 12.51 2.79
C SER A 126 24.27 13.63 3.63
N LEU A 127 25.10 13.30 4.62
CA LEU A 127 25.79 14.30 5.43
C LEU A 127 26.81 15.07 4.61
N ILE A 128 26.83 16.39 4.79
CA ILE A 128 27.87 17.26 4.26
C ILE A 128 29.12 17.01 5.10
N VAL A 129 30.02 16.15 4.61
CA VAL A 129 31.35 15.99 5.21
C VAL A 129 32.21 17.15 4.73
N ASP A 130 32.27 18.23 5.51
CA ASP A 130 33.27 19.27 5.31
C ASP A 130 34.68 18.74 5.69
N GLY A 131 35.30 18.08 4.70
CA GLY A 131 36.74 17.91 4.45
C GLY A 131 37.73 17.72 5.61
N GLY A 132 38.06 16.46 5.92
CA GLY A 132 39.30 16.05 6.61
C GLY A 132 39.40 14.52 6.72
N PRO A 133 40.57 13.89 6.55
CA PRO A 133 40.69 12.44 6.70
C PRO A 133 40.35 12.05 8.14
N PRO A 134 39.46 11.07 8.36
CA PRO A 134 39.06 10.66 9.70
C PRO A 134 40.18 9.83 10.36
N ASP A 135 40.51 10.19 11.61
CA ASP A 135 41.32 9.37 12.52
C ASP A 135 40.63 8.01 12.75
N ASP A 136 41.41 6.94 12.64
CA ASP A 136 41.01 5.53 12.69
C ASP A 136 40.84 5.02 14.12
N GLY A 137 39.80 5.50 14.80
CA GLY A 137 39.35 4.96 16.09
C GLY A 137 38.51 3.69 15.93
N SER A 138 39.18 2.53 15.91
CA SER A 138 38.56 1.19 15.98
C SER A 138 37.66 1.02 17.21
N VAL A 139 36.39 0.62 16.98
CA VAL A 139 35.46 0.16 18.03
C VAL A 139 34.94 -1.24 17.65
N ASP A 140 34.97 -2.11 18.64
CA ASP A 140 34.75 -3.56 18.58
C ASP A 140 33.31 -3.93 18.20
N GLY A 141 33.17 -4.89 17.28
CA GLY A 141 31.91 -5.34 16.72
C GLY A 141 31.27 -6.45 17.57
N SER A 142 30.16 -6.12 18.23
CA SER A 142 29.19 -7.12 18.69
C SER A 142 27.79 -6.66 18.30
N THR A 143 27.23 -7.30 17.26
CA THR A 143 25.86 -7.12 16.79
C THR A 143 24.89 -7.60 17.88
N PRO A 144 23.95 -6.76 18.35
CA PRO A 144 22.92 -7.22 19.28
C PRO A 144 21.90 -8.10 18.54
N PRO A 145 21.27 -9.06 19.23
CA PRO A 145 20.25 -9.92 18.64
C PRO A 145 19.00 -9.10 18.30
N LEU A 146 18.41 -9.35 17.14
CA LEU A 146 17.06 -8.91 16.77
C LEU A 146 16.05 -9.63 17.67
N ASP A 147 15.58 -8.99 18.72
CA ASP A 147 14.39 -9.44 19.44
C ASP A 147 13.14 -8.89 18.73
N GLY A 148 12.18 -9.77 18.46
CA GLY A 148 10.98 -9.49 17.66
C GLY A 148 9.93 -8.64 18.37
N SER A 149 10.31 -7.58 19.07
CA SER A 149 9.40 -6.69 19.81
C SER A 149 9.65 -5.22 19.45
N THR A 150 9.59 -4.87 18.17
CA THR A 150 9.50 -3.47 17.75
C THR A 150 8.04 -3.03 17.65
N ASP A 151 7.45 -2.71 18.79
CA ASP A 151 6.11 -2.09 18.94
C ASP A 151 6.17 -0.56 18.77
N ALA A 152 7.33 0.00 18.40
CA ALA A 152 7.64 1.42 18.54
C ALA A 152 6.99 2.37 17.52
N GLY A 153 6.42 1.87 16.41
CA GLY A 153 5.89 2.73 15.33
C GLY A 153 4.41 2.57 15.00
N GLY A 154 3.76 1.49 15.43
CA GLY A 154 2.38 1.18 15.03
C GLY A 154 1.36 2.16 15.60
N ASP A 155 1.54 2.56 16.87
CA ASP A 155 0.56 3.39 17.60
C ASP A 155 0.39 4.79 17.00
N GLU A 156 1.47 5.35 16.44
CA GLU A 156 1.42 6.67 15.80
C GLU A 156 0.59 6.66 14.51
N LEU A 157 0.51 5.52 13.80
CA LEU A 157 -0.29 5.40 12.57
C LEU A 157 -1.80 5.52 12.83
N PHE A 158 -2.24 5.10 14.03
CA PHE A 158 -3.65 5.11 14.42
C PHE A 158 -4.03 6.25 15.36
N ALA A 159 -3.06 7.09 15.74
CA ALA A 159 -3.28 8.20 16.65
C ALA A 159 -4.38 9.15 16.13
N GLY A 160 -5.43 9.33 16.94
CA GLY A 160 -6.57 10.21 16.62
C GLY A 160 -7.69 9.56 15.82
N ILE A 161 -7.57 8.30 15.40
CA ILE A 161 -8.65 7.56 14.74
C ILE A 161 -9.56 6.94 15.81
N PRO A 162 -10.88 7.22 15.81
CA PRO A 162 -11.79 6.64 16.80
C PRO A 162 -11.92 5.12 16.59
N PRO A 163 -12.25 4.35 17.65
CA PRO A 163 -12.59 2.94 17.51
C PRO A 163 -13.76 2.73 16.54
N LEU A 164 -13.66 1.70 15.70
CA LEU A 164 -14.72 1.28 14.78
C LEU A 164 -16.02 1.01 15.54
N GLN A 165 -17.13 1.60 15.10
CA GLN A 165 -18.46 1.25 15.57
C GLN A 165 -19.08 0.26 14.58
N ILE A 166 -19.21 -1.00 14.97
CA ILE A 166 -19.69 -2.05 14.06
C ILE A 166 -21.23 -2.05 14.06
N ASP A 167 -21.82 -1.56 12.97
CA ASP A 167 -23.23 -1.80 12.63
C ASP A 167 -23.39 -3.10 11.78
N PRO A 168 -23.72 -4.25 12.37
CA PRO A 168 -23.83 -5.50 11.62
C PRO A 168 -24.96 -5.50 10.58
N ASP A 169 -25.86 -4.52 10.61
CA ASP A 169 -26.97 -4.43 9.67
C ASP A 169 -26.65 -3.48 8.48
N ASP A 170 -25.53 -2.74 8.53
CA ASP A 170 -24.97 -2.01 7.40
C ASP A 170 -24.16 -2.93 6.48
N ALA A 171 -24.81 -3.44 5.45
CA ALA A 171 -24.20 -4.32 4.45
C ALA A 171 -22.97 -3.69 3.76
N ALA A 172 -22.92 -2.37 3.56
CA ALA A 172 -21.80 -1.70 2.90
C ALA A 172 -20.56 -1.60 3.81
N MET A 173 -20.78 -1.51 5.12
CA MET A 173 -19.72 -1.59 6.12
C MET A 173 -19.26 -3.04 6.31
N VAL A 174 -20.16 -4.00 6.49
CA VAL A 174 -19.82 -5.44 6.61
C VAL A 174 -18.98 -5.91 5.43
N LEU A 175 -19.34 -5.50 4.21
CA LEU A 175 -18.57 -5.78 3.00
C LEU A 175 -17.17 -5.15 3.00
N GLN A 176 -16.99 -3.97 3.58
CA GLN A 176 -15.65 -3.38 3.70
C GLN A 176 -14.81 -4.11 4.74
N LEU A 177 -15.42 -4.46 5.87
CA LEU A 177 -14.76 -5.18 6.95
C LEU A 177 -14.33 -6.58 6.52
N SER A 178 -15.09 -7.27 5.66
CA SER A 178 -14.71 -8.59 5.14
C SER A 178 -13.41 -8.59 4.31
N LYS A 179 -12.91 -7.42 3.91
CA LYS A 179 -11.65 -7.27 3.18
C LYS A 179 -10.41 -7.29 4.08
N ALA A 180 -10.58 -7.26 5.40
CA ALA A 180 -9.49 -7.32 6.37
C ALA A 180 -8.91 -8.73 6.58
N SER A 181 -9.38 -9.75 5.86
CA SER A 181 -8.74 -11.07 5.88
C SER A 181 -7.26 -10.99 5.51
N ALA A 182 -6.44 -11.94 5.96
CA ALA A 182 -5.00 -11.93 5.70
C ALA A 182 -4.75 -12.09 4.20
N VAL A 183 -5.53 -12.95 3.55
CA VAL A 183 -5.55 -13.10 2.09
C VAL A 183 -5.90 -11.78 1.41
N GLY A 184 -6.92 -11.07 1.91
CA GLY A 184 -7.36 -9.78 1.38
C GLY A 184 -6.34 -8.66 1.58
N ILE A 185 -5.63 -8.64 2.71
CA ILE A 185 -4.55 -7.69 2.99
C ILE A 185 -3.36 -7.99 2.07
N LEU A 186 -2.83 -9.22 2.08
CA LEU A 186 -1.67 -9.62 1.27
C LEU A 186 -1.91 -9.37 -0.23
N GLN A 187 -3.11 -9.68 -0.73
CA GLN A 187 -3.46 -9.44 -2.13
C GLN A 187 -3.26 -7.98 -2.53
N ARG A 188 -3.69 -7.01 -1.71
CA ARG A 188 -3.59 -5.58 -2.04
C ARG A 188 -2.16 -5.17 -2.30
N PHE A 189 -1.24 -5.68 -1.48
CA PHE A 189 0.18 -5.44 -1.61
C PHE A 189 0.84 -6.22 -2.74
N ALA A 190 0.29 -7.39 -3.10
CA ALA A 190 0.77 -8.21 -4.21
C ALA A 190 0.24 -7.75 -5.59
N LEU A 191 -0.89 -7.02 -5.66
CA LEU A 191 -1.46 -6.54 -6.93
C LEU A 191 -0.45 -5.74 -7.77
N PRO A 192 0.32 -4.80 -7.20
CA PRO A 192 1.30 -4.05 -7.97
C PRO A 192 2.58 -4.85 -8.30
N SER A 193 2.85 -5.97 -7.64
CA SER A 193 4.05 -6.78 -7.89
C SER A 193 3.85 -7.83 -9.00
N GLY A 194 2.60 -8.14 -9.36
CA GLY A 194 2.24 -9.05 -10.44
C GLY A 194 2.48 -8.51 -11.85
N ILE A 195 3.53 -7.72 -12.07
CA ILE A 195 3.88 -7.09 -13.35
C ILE A 195 4.24 -8.18 -14.36
N PRO A 196 3.43 -8.43 -15.40
CA PRO A 196 3.82 -9.36 -16.44
C PRO A 196 4.91 -8.70 -17.28
N THR A 197 6.13 -9.23 -17.24
CA THR A 197 7.17 -8.86 -18.20
C THR A 197 6.84 -9.53 -19.54
N LEU A 198 5.98 -8.90 -20.35
CA LEU A 198 5.75 -9.34 -21.72
C LEU A 198 6.95 -8.92 -22.59
N GLU A 199 7.63 -9.90 -23.17
CA GLU A 199 8.71 -9.68 -24.13
C GLU A 199 8.20 -8.82 -25.30
N GLY A 200 8.73 -7.59 -25.44
CA GLY A 200 8.46 -6.70 -26.57
C GLY A 200 7.50 -5.53 -26.30
N SER A 201 6.85 -5.45 -25.15
CA SER A 201 6.07 -4.27 -24.73
C SER A 201 6.96 -3.24 -24.02
N PRO A 202 6.62 -1.92 -24.02
CA PRO A 202 7.31 -0.98 -23.15
C PRO A 202 7.24 -1.52 -21.72
N VAL A 203 8.40 -1.80 -21.12
CA VAL A 203 8.52 -2.38 -19.79
C VAL A 203 8.05 -1.33 -18.78
N CYS A 204 6.74 -1.32 -18.54
CA CYS A 204 6.08 -0.47 -17.57
C CYS A 204 5.38 -1.34 -16.54
N PRO A 205 5.63 -1.13 -15.23
CA PRO A 205 6.62 -0.21 -14.66
C PRO A 205 8.06 -0.60 -14.98
N THR A 206 8.98 0.35 -14.84
CA THR A 206 10.41 0.11 -15.07
C THR A 206 11.03 -0.56 -13.85
N ILE A 207 11.84 -1.59 -14.05
CA ILE A 207 12.54 -2.31 -12.97
C ILE A 207 14.04 -2.09 -13.16
N THR A 208 14.73 -1.71 -12.09
CA THR A 208 16.18 -1.52 -12.05
C THR A 208 16.77 -2.23 -10.84
N GLU A 209 18.01 -2.70 -10.97
CA GLU A 209 18.77 -3.29 -9.87
C GLU A 209 20.08 -2.50 -9.73
N PRO A 210 20.07 -1.36 -8.99
CA PRO A 210 21.26 -0.52 -8.86
C PRO A 210 22.43 -1.23 -8.15
N VAL A 211 22.11 -2.17 -7.26
CA VAL A 211 23.06 -3.04 -6.57
C VAL A 211 22.44 -4.43 -6.40
N PRO A 212 23.24 -5.51 -6.37
CA PRO A 212 22.74 -6.86 -6.16
C PRO A 212 21.84 -6.95 -4.92
N GLY A 213 20.67 -7.57 -5.07
CA GLY A 213 19.70 -7.76 -3.98
C GLY A 213 18.83 -6.54 -3.68
N THR A 214 19.00 -5.42 -4.39
CA THR A 214 18.08 -4.27 -4.30
C THR A 214 17.38 -4.04 -5.63
N LYS A 215 16.07 -4.31 -5.69
CA LYS A 215 15.24 -4.09 -6.88
C LYS A 215 14.37 -2.86 -6.69
N ILE A 216 14.37 -1.95 -7.65
CA ILE A 216 13.56 -0.75 -7.66
C ILE A 216 12.61 -0.80 -8.85
N THR A 217 11.31 -0.82 -8.57
CA THR A 217 10.25 -0.68 -9.56
C THR A 217 9.68 0.73 -9.52
N THR A 218 9.71 1.44 -10.64
CA THR A 218 9.23 2.83 -10.75
C THR A 218 8.12 2.94 -11.76
N GLY A 219 7.00 3.53 -11.34
CA GLY A 219 5.89 3.91 -12.21
C GLY A 219 6.19 5.17 -13.03
N GLY A 220 5.17 5.96 -13.33
CA GLY A 220 5.26 7.15 -14.21
C GLY A 220 5.08 6.82 -15.69
N CYS A 221 4.51 5.67 -16.01
CA CYS A 221 4.30 5.18 -17.37
C CYS A 221 2.96 4.44 -17.51
N THR A 222 2.55 4.16 -18.73
CA THR A 222 1.37 3.35 -19.05
C THR A 222 1.82 2.07 -19.76
N ASP A 223 1.30 0.92 -19.35
CA ASP A 223 1.58 -0.36 -20.00
C ASP A 223 0.72 -0.59 -21.26
N ASP A 224 0.95 -1.71 -21.93
CA ASP A 224 0.25 -2.11 -23.15
C ASP A 224 -1.24 -2.44 -22.92
N GLU A 225 -1.63 -2.75 -21.68
CA GLU A 225 -3.03 -2.92 -21.28
C GLU A 225 -3.75 -1.59 -21.05
N GLY A 226 -3.03 -0.46 -21.06
CA GLY A 226 -3.56 0.88 -20.80
C GLY A 226 -3.68 1.21 -19.31
N ARG A 227 -2.97 0.49 -18.45
CA ARG A 227 -2.90 0.76 -17.00
C ARG A 227 -1.78 1.76 -16.75
N THR A 228 -2.07 2.80 -15.96
CA THR A 228 -1.05 3.79 -15.60
C THR A 228 -0.46 3.44 -14.26
N TRP A 229 0.86 3.28 -14.20
CA TRP A 229 1.59 2.95 -12.99
C TRP A 229 2.13 4.21 -12.34
N PHE A 230 2.16 4.28 -11.00
CA PHE A 230 2.60 5.45 -10.24
C PHE A 230 3.55 5.04 -9.11
N GLY A 231 4.25 6.05 -8.56
CA GLY A 231 5.09 5.90 -7.37
C GLY A 231 6.30 5.01 -7.58
N LYS A 232 6.84 4.52 -6.47
CA LYS A 232 8.06 3.71 -6.42
C LYS A 232 7.95 2.59 -5.41
N PHE A 233 8.40 1.40 -5.79
CA PHE A 233 8.48 0.22 -4.95
C PHE A 233 9.94 -0.24 -4.90
N THR A 234 10.48 -0.51 -3.72
CA THR A 234 11.86 -0.96 -3.53
C THR A 234 11.89 -2.22 -2.68
N VAL A 235 12.52 -3.27 -3.17
CA VAL A 235 12.77 -4.51 -2.40
C VAL A 235 14.25 -4.57 -2.08
N VAL A 236 14.57 -4.76 -0.81
CA VAL A 236 15.92 -5.05 -0.34
C VAL A 236 15.91 -6.46 0.25
N GLU A 237 16.65 -7.37 -0.38
CA GLU A 237 16.91 -8.71 0.12
C GLU A 237 18.03 -8.61 1.17
N THR A 238 17.77 -9.02 2.41
CA THR A 238 18.71 -8.87 3.53
C THR A 238 19.58 -10.10 3.75
N ASP A 239 19.04 -11.28 3.45
CA ASP A 239 19.77 -12.55 3.54
C ASP A 239 19.37 -13.46 2.38
N SER A 240 20.21 -13.52 1.34
CA SER A 240 20.09 -14.57 0.34
C SER A 240 21.46 -14.97 -0.22
N PRO A 241 22.02 -16.12 0.20
CA PRO A 241 23.33 -16.52 -0.29
C PRO A 241 23.37 -16.96 -1.75
N ASN A 242 22.27 -17.39 -2.39
CA ASN A 242 22.21 -17.82 -3.79
C ASN A 242 20.77 -18.23 -4.17
N LEU A 243 19.91 -17.30 -4.58
CA LEU A 243 18.63 -17.68 -5.18
C LEU A 243 18.83 -18.14 -6.64
N PRO A 244 18.27 -19.30 -7.04
CA PRO A 244 18.20 -19.64 -8.45
C PRO A 244 17.27 -18.65 -9.18
N ASP A 245 17.76 -18.07 -10.27
CA ASP A 245 17.00 -17.18 -11.16
C ASP A 245 15.60 -17.77 -11.46
N GLY A 246 14.54 -17.12 -10.96
CA GLY A 246 13.15 -17.48 -11.29
C GLY A 246 12.19 -17.73 -10.12
N GLY A 247 12.60 -17.46 -8.87
CA GLY A 247 11.70 -17.54 -7.72
C GLY A 247 10.77 -16.33 -7.59
N GLY A 248 9.49 -16.56 -7.26
CA GLY A 248 8.53 -15.49 -6.96
C GLY A 248 8.90 -14.67 -5.72
N MET A 249 8.09 -13.68 -5.35
CA MET A 249 8.36 -12.69 -4.29
C MET A 249 8.74 -13.25 -2.90
N LEU A 250 8.55 -14.55 -2.64
CA LEU A 250 8.94 -15.24 -1.40
C LEU A 250 9.94 -16.39 -1.63
N SER A 251 10.69 -16.37 -2.72
CA SER A 251 11.76 -17.36 -2.87
C SER A 251 12.88 -17.06 -1.88
N GLU A 252 13.03 -17.96 -0.91
CA GLU A 252 14.18 -18.18 -0.01
C GLU A 252 15.02 -16.92 0.31
N GLY A 253 14.58 -16.15 1.30
CA GLY A 253 15.36 -15.04 1.85
C GLY A 253 14.51 -14.07 2.67
N ASP A 254 15.17 -13.39 3.59
CA ASP A 254 14.56 -12.28 4.32
C ASP A 254 14.64 -11.01 3.48
N GLY A 255 13.70 -10.09 3.69
CA GLY A 255 13.74 -8.83 3.00
C GLY A 255 12.66 -7.85 3.39
N ILE A 256 12.81 -6.64 2.87
CA ILE A 256 11.90 -5.53 3.12
C ILE A 256 11.51 -4.90 1.79
N ALA A 257 10.22 -4.87 1.53
CA ALA A 257 9.61 -4.09 0.47
C ALA A 257 9.12 -2.75 1.02
N THR A 258 9.55 -1.63 0.43
CA THR A 258 9.10 -0.28 0.74
C THR A 258 8.32 0.29 -0.44
N TYR A 259 7.12 0.79 -0.17
CA TYR A 259 6.22 1.42 -1.12
C TYR A 259 6.17 2.92 -0.84
N ASP A 260 6.47 3.71 -1.87
CA ASP A 260 6.30 5.16 -1.92
C ASP A 260 5.23 5.48 -2.94
N ARG A 261 3.97 5.54 -2.47
CA ARG A 261 2.76 5.75 -3.26
C ARG A 261 2.69 4.88 -4.53
N PHE A 262 3.26 3.67 -4.48
CA PHE A 262 3.32 2.80 -5.64
C PHE A 262 1.94 2.20 -5.91
N GLY A 263 1.57 2.13 -7.18
CA GLY A 263 0.19 1.82 -7.52
C GLY A 263 -0.11 1.76 -9.00
N VAL A 264 -1.38 1.49 -9.31
CA VAL A 264 -1.86 1.35 -10.68
C VAL A 264 -3.28 1.91 -10.82
N ASP A 265 -3.50 2.69 -11.87
CA ASP A 265 -4.82 3.07 -12.37
C ASP A 265 -5.25 2.09 -13.47
N THR A 266 -6.41 1.47 -13.28
CA THR A 266 -7.07 0.56 -14.22
C THR A 266 -8.24 1.29 -14.88
N THR A 267 -8.40 1.16 -16.21
CA THR A 267 -9.23 2.08 -17.01
C THR A 267 -10.54 1.50 -17.55
N LYS A 268 -11.12 0.44 -16.97
CA LYS A 268 -12.28 -0.24 -17.59
C LYS A 268 -13.38 -0.66 -16.60
N CYS A 269 -14.57 -0.05 -16.74
CA CYS A 269 -15.85 -0.62 -16.32
C CYS A 269 -16.77 -0.68 -17.55
N LYS A 270 -16.92 -1.86 -18.18
CA LYS A 270 -17.80 -2.08 -19.35
C LYS A 270 -17.63 -1.08 -20.50
N GLY A 271 -16.39 -0.74 -20.86
CA GLY A 271 -16.11 0.21 -21.94
C GLY A 271 -16.28 1.69 -21.56
N ASN A 272 -16.75 1.98 -20.34
CA ASN A 272 -16.60 3.31 -19.75
C ASN A 272 -15.18 3.41 -19.16
N PRO A 273 -14.50 4.56 -19.36
CA PRO A 273 -13.22 4.87 -18.73
C PRO A 273 -13.45 5.18 -17.25
N ALA A 274 -13.84 4.15 -16.52
CA ALA A 274 -13.88 4.15 -15.08
C ALA A 274 -12.46 3.89 -14.59
N ILE A 275 -11.87 4.86 -13.90
CA ILE A 275 -10.53 4.73 -13.35
C ILE A 275 -10.66 4.13 -11.95
N GLY A 276 -10.26 2.87 -11.80
CA GLY A 276 -9.97 2.29 -10.49
C GLY A 276 -8.50 2.43 -10.19
N SER A 277 -8.14 3.12 -9.12
CA SER A 277 -6.78 3.26 -8.63
C SER A 277 -6.54 2.42 -7.38
N VAL A 278 -5.35 1.86 -7.25
CA VAL A 278 -4.81 1.43 -5.96
C VAL A 278 -3.45 2.09 -5.78
N ARG A 279 -3.21 2.71 -4.63
CA ARG A 279 -1.93 3.30 -4.24
C ARG A 279 -1.55 2.82 -2.85
N ILE A 280 -0.29 2.48 -2.68
CA ILE A 280 0.23 1.88 -1.45
C ILE A 280 1.41 2.70 -0.96
N SER A 281 1.43 2.98 0.34
CA SER A 281 2.59 3.58 1.01
C SER A 281 2.92 2.78 2.26
N GLY A 282 4.20 2.58 2.56
CA GLY A 282 4.62 1.85 3.76
C GLY A 282 5.55 0.69 3.45
N THR A 283 5.58 -0.31 4.32
CA THR A 283 6.55 -1.41 4.27
C THR A 283 5.88 -2.77 4.43
N ILE A 284 6.50 -3.77 3.82
CA ILE A 284 6.27 -5.19 4.07
C ILE A 284 7.62 -5.79 4.40
N ALA A 285 7.77 -6.32 5.60
CA ALA A 285 8.91 -7.15 5.96
C ALA A 285 8.51 -8.62 5.83
N PHE A 286 9.41 -9.45 5.32
CA PHE A 286 9.23 -10.90 5.30
C PHE A 286 10.46 -11.58 5.89
N THR A 287 10.21 -12.59 6.73
CA THR A 287 11.22 -13.37 7.42
C THR A 287 10.93 -14.86 7.22
N THR A 288 11.89 -15.59 6.66
CA THR A 288 11.74 -17.01 6.37
C THR A 288 12.02 -17.82 7.64
N GLN A 289 11.01 -18.53 8.18
CA GLN A 289 11.17 -19.38 9.37
C GLN A 289 11.53 -20.84 9.00
N GLY A 290 11.30 -21.23 7.76
CA GLY A 290 11.56 -22.57 7.28
C GLY A 290 11.30 -22.73 5.77
N PRO A 291 11.34 -23.97 5.24
CA PRO A 291 11.20 -24.21 3.80
C PRO A 291 9.81 -23.90 3.25
N THR A 292 8.81 -23.76 4.12
CA THR A 292 7.39 -23.56 3.76
C THR A 292 6.70 -22.52 4.63
N GLU A 293 7.46 -21.78 5.46
CA GLU A 293 6.90 -20.86 6.46
C GLU A 293 7.60 -19.51 6.38
N VAL A 294 6.80 -18.44 6.26
CA VAL A 294 7.26 -17.06 6.16
C VAL A 294 6.41 -16.19 7.09
N ASP A 295 7.05 -15.43 7.96
CA ASP A 295 6.42 -14.35 8.68
C ASP A 295 6.42 -13.08 7.83
N VAL A 296 5.29 -12.37 7.82
CA VAL A 296 5.07 -11.18 7.03
C VAL A 296 4.49 -10.09 7.93
N VAL A 297 5.13 -8.92 7.95
CA VAL A 297 4.68 -7.76 8.71
C VAL A 297 4.37 -6.62 7.75
N PHE A 298 3.12 -6.19 7.71
CA PHE A 298 2.61 -5.08 6.92
C PHE A 298 2.45 -3.85 7.78
N ARG A 299 3.00 -2.72 7.35
CA ARG A 299 2.80 -1.41 7.99
C ARG A 299 2.65 -0.33 6.93
N GLY A 300 1.47 0.27 6.81
CA GLY A 300 1.27 1.27 5.76
C GLY A 300 -0.15 1.72 5.54
N THR A 301 -0.35 2.42 4.42
CA THR A 301 -1.63 2.88 3.93
C THR A 301 -1.94 2.31 2.55
N VAL A 302 -3.22 2.04 2.31
CA VAL A 302 -3.75 1.63 1.02
C VAL A 302 -4.86 2.58 0.65
N GLU A 303 -4.67 3.34 -0.42
CA GLU A 303 -5.68 4.21 -1.03
C GLU A 303 -6.24 3.49 -2.24
N GLU A 304 -7.48 3.02 -2.15
CA GLU A 304 -8.23 2.49 -3.28
C GLU A 304 -9.23 3.56 -3.72
N SER A 305 -9.16 3.99 -4.97
CA SER A 305 -10.31 4.60 -5.63
C SER A 305 -10.82 3.63 -6.66
N GLY A 306 -12.11 3.54 -6.88
CA GLY A 306 -12.56 2.75 -8.01
C GLY A 306 -14.03 2.55 -8.06
N ILE A 307 -14.41 1.64 -8.93
CA ILE A 307 -15.81 1.43 -9.26
C ILE A 307 -16.22 0.06 -8.76
N LEU A 308 -17.13 0.03 -7.79
CA LEU A 308 -17.86 -1.17 -7.46
C LEU A 308 -18.84 -1.48 -8.60
N PHE A 309 -18.63 -2.63 -9.24
CA PHE A 309 -19.58 -3.15 -10.21
C PHE A 309 -20.63 -3.96 -9.48
N PHE A 310 -21.88 -3.52 -9.53
CA PHE A 310 -23.01 -4.25 -8.99
C PHE A 310 -23.64 -5.10 -10.10
N PRO A 311 -23.49 -6.45 -10.07
CA PRO A 311 -23.95 -7.30 -11.18
C PRO A 311 -25.45 -7.22 -11.39
N ALA A 312 -26.22 -7.09 -10.30
CA ALA A 312 -27.68 -7.11 -10.31
C ALA A 312 -28.29 -5.96 -11.12
N ASN A 313 -27.68 -4.77 -11.09
CA ASN A 313 -28.19 -3.57 -11.76
C ASN A 313 -27.24 -3.06 -12.86
N GLN A 314 -26.12 -3.75 -13.08
CA GLN A 314 -25.07 -3.36 -14.02
C GLN A 314 -24.49 -1.96 -13.81
N THR A 315 -24.60 -1.41 -12.60
CA THR A 315 -24.10 -0.07 -12.29
C THR A 315 -22.66 -0.11 -11.80
N CYS A 316 -21.95 0.95 -12.16
CA CYS A 316 -20.58 1.26 -11.79
C CYS A 316 -20.67 2.40 -10.75
N VAL A 317 -20.39 2.13 -9.46
CA VAL A 317 -20.42 3.17 -8.42
C VAL A 317 -19.00 3.49 -7.97
N ALA A 318 -18.58 4.74 -8.15
CA ALA A 318 -17.31 5.21 -7.62
C ALA A 318 -17.29 5.13 -6.08
N ARG A 319 -16.23 4.58 -5.53
CA ARG A 319 -15.97 4.47 -4.10
C ARG A 319 -14.49 4.67 -3.87
N ASP A 320 -14.19 5.62 -3.01
CA ASP A 320 -12.86 5.82 -2.47
C ASP A 320 -12.84 5.17 -1.09
N THR A 321 -11.79 4.41 -0.82
CA THR A 321 -11.53 3.78 0.47
C THR A 321 -10.05 3.90 0.78
N SER A 322 -9.74 4.51 1.92
CA SER A 322 -8.40 4.51 2.48
C SER A 322 -8.34 3.59 3.69
N MET A 323 -7.28 2.79 3.78
CA MET A 323 -6.99 1.93 4.92
C MET A 323 -5.61 2.23 5.48
N ILE A 324 -5.48 2.11 6.81
CA ILE A 324 -4.20 2.05 7.51
C ILE A 324 -4.07 0.66 8.10
N ILE A 325 -2.93 0.01 7.88
CA ILE A 325 -2.72 -1.40 8.20
C ILE A 325 -1.43 -1.52 9.01
N ASP A 326 -1.51 -2.22 10.13
CA ASP A 326 -0.40 -2.69 10.96
C ASP A 326 -0.71 -4.15 11.31
N TYR A 327 -0.23 -5.08 10.50
CA TYR A 327 -0.69 -6.48 10.50
C TYR A 327 0.48 -7.43 10.39
N ALA A 328 0.56 -8.42 11.29
CA ALA A 328 1.54 -9.49 11.22
C ALA A 328 0.84 -10.80 10.85
N SER A 329 1.44 -11.58 9.97
CA SER A 329 0.91 -12.86 9.49
C SER A 329 2.01 -13.89 9.34
N THR A 330 1.76 -15.12 9.73
CA THR A 330 2.52 -16.29 9.30
C THR A 330 1.82 -16.91 8.09
N VAL A 331 2.60 -17.24 7.07
CA VAL A 331 2.16 -17.84 5.81
C VAL A 331 2.83 -19.21 5.69
N GLU A 332 2.03 -20.27 5.72
CA GLU A 332 2.46 -21.66 5.63
C GLU A 332 2.00 -22.29 4.32
N GLY A 333 2.90 -22.67 3.44
CA GLY A 333 2.53 -23.32 2.18
C GLY A 333 3.71 -23.62 1.28
N GLU A 334 3.47 -24.48 0.28
CA GLU A 334 4.46 -24.72 -0.78
C GLU A 334 4.62 -23.51 -1.70
N THR A 335 3.55 -22.72 -1.83
CA THR A 335 3.53 -21.50 -2.65
C THR A 335 2.62 -20.47 -2.01
N ILE A 336 2.85 -19.19 -2.28
CA ILE A 336 1.90 -18.12 -1.89
C ILE A 336 0.51 -18.28 -2.51
N GLN A 337 0.39 -19.08 -3.57
CA GLN A 337 -0.88 -19.31 -4.24
C GLN A 337 -1.74 -20.35 -3.52
N ILE A 338 -1.11 -21.23 -2.76
CA ILE A 338 -1.74 -22.30 -1.99
C ILE A 338 -1.05 -22.32 -0.62
N ALA A 339 -1.54 -21.46 0.27
CA ALA A 339 -0.95 -21.25 1.58
C ALA A 339 -2.02 -21.02 2.63
N LYS A 340 -1.70 -21.40 3.85
CA LYS A 340 -2.48 -21.10 5.04
C LYS A 340 -1.96 -19.82 5.67
N HIS A 341 -2.87 -18.95 6.06
CA HIS A 341 -2.59 -17.67 6.69
C HIS A 341 -3.12 -17.63 8.12
N ASN A 342 -2.24 -17.30 9.06
CA ASN A 342 -2.59 -16.95 10.43
C ASN A 342 -2.04 -15.56 10.70
N GLY A 343 -2.81 -14.66 11.30
CA GLY A 343 -2.30 -13.31 11.53
C GLY A 343 -3.15 -12.51 12.47
N SER A 344 -2.60 -11.38 12.90
CA SER A 344 -3.33 -10.39 13.68
C SER A 344 -2.71 -9.01 13.58
N GLY A 345 -3.51 -7.99 13.86
CA GLY A 345 -3.05 -6.62 13.87
C GLY A 345 -4.19 -5.63 13.98
N ARG A 346 -3.92 -4.40 13.56
CA ARG A 346 -4.88 -3.31 13.52
C ARG A 346 -5.11 -2.85 12.09
N VAL A 347 -6.36 -2.59 11.79
CA VAL A 347 -6.77 -1.99 10.53
C VAL A 347 -7.69 -0.82 10.84
N ALA A 348 -7.40 0.32 10.24
CA ALA A 348 -8.31 1.45 10.24
C ALA A 348 -8.83 1.70 8.83
N TRP A 349 -10.10 2.09 8.76
CA TRP A 349 -10.76 2.50 7.53
C TRP A 349 -11.17 3.96 7.68
N GLU A 350 -10.88 4.76 6.66
CA GLU A 350 -11.32 6.15 6.61
C GLU A 350 -12.85 6.24 6.77
N GLY A 351 -13.28 7.07 7.73
CA GLY A 351 -14.69 7.29 8.06
C GLY A 351 -15.36 6.20 8.91
N LEU A 352 -14.76 5.01 9.10
CA LEU A 352 -15.34 3.95 9.93
C LEU A 352 -14.65 3.81 11.29
N GLY A 353 -13.33 4.04 11.36
CA GLY A 353 -12.53 3.91 12.57
C GLY A 353 -11.53 2.76 12.54
N VAL A 354 -10.93 2.46 13.70
CA VAL A 354 -9.90 1.40 13.87
C VAL A 354 -10.45 0.17 14.59
N ALA A 355 -10.05 -1.03 14.15
CA ALA A 355 -10.37 -2.29 14.80
C ALA A 355 -9.15 -3.22 14.85
N ASN A 356 -9.16 -4.15 15.82
CA ASN A 356 -8.23 -5.27 15.81
C ASN A 356 -8.78 -6.36 14.89
N VAL A 357 -7.91 -6.93 14.08
CA VAL A 357 -8.21 -7.99 13.12
C VAL A 357 -7.36 -9.20 13.47
N ALA A 358 -7.93 -10.39 13.43
CA ALA A 358 -7.21 -11.65 13.58
C ALA A 358 -7.74 -12.68 12.59
N THR A 359 -6.85 -13.44 11.96
CA THR A 359 -7.21 -14.55 11.07
C THR A 359 -6.63 -15.84 11.59
N VAL A 360 -7.40 -16.92 11.41
CA VAL A 360 -7.04 -18.26 11.86
C VAL A 360 -7.35 -19.25 10.75
N ASP A 361 -6.32 -20.03 10.39
CA ASP A 361 -6.37 -21.09 9.39
C ASP A 361 -6.99 -20.63 8.06
N GLU A 362 -6.68 -19.41 7.60
CA GLU A 362 -7.17 -18.92 6.31
C GLU A 362 -6.43 -19.59 5.16
N ASP A 363 -7.03 -20.61 4.55
CA ASP A 363 -6.46 -21.23 3.36
C ASP A 363 -6.68 -20.31 2.16
N ALA A 364 -5.62 -19.82 1.54
CA ALA A 364 -5.65 -19.18 0.24
C ALA A 364 -5.44 -20.22 -0.85
N ASP A 365 -6.35 -20.26 -1.83
CA ASP A 365 -6.12 -20.91 -3.11
C ASP A 365 -6.48 -19.93 -4.23
N TYR A 366 -5.46 -19.32 -4.83
CA TYR A 366 -5.66 -18.29 -5.85
C TYR A 366 -6.16 -18.85 -7.18
N VAL A 367 -6.03 -20.16 -7.39
CA VAL A 367 -6.55 -20.85 -8.57
C VAL A 367 -8.01 -21.21 -8.37
N ALA A 368 -8.38 -21.74 -7.20
CA ALA A 368 -9.74 -22.16 -6.89
C ALA A 368 -10.65 -20.97 -6.53
N CYS A 369 -10.21 -20.08 -5.64
CA CYS A 369 -11.04 -19.02 -5.07
C CYS A 369 -10.67 -17.60 -5.52
N GLY A 370 -9.63 -17.46 -6.33
CA GLY A 370 -9.05 -16.16 -6.64
C GLY A 370 -8.51 -15.54 -5.36
N THR A 371 -8.92 -14.33 -5.04
CA THR A 371 -8.24 -13.58 -3.98
C THR A 371 -8.96 -13.62 -2.63
N ARG A 372 -9.60 -14.76 -2.36
CA ARG A 372 -10.43 -15.00 -1.18
C ARG A 372 -9.86 -16.16 -0.39
N ALA A 373 -10.08 -16.12 0.92
CA ALA A 373 -9.89 -17.29 1.76
C ALA A 373 -10.90 -18.36 1.35
N LEU A 374 -10.37 -19.53 1.02
CA LEU A 374 -11.11 -20.75 0.75
C LEU A 374 -11.75 -21.29 2.03
N SER A 375 -10.99 -21.30 3.12
CA SER A 375 -11.40 -21.82 4.42
C SER A 375 -10.86 -20.92 5.55
N GLY A 376 -11.24 -21.18 6.81
CA GLY A 376 -10.75 -20.44 7.96
C GLY A 376 -11.69 -19.34 8.45
N THR A 377 -11.16 -18.41 9.26
CA THR A 377 -11.94 -17.31 9.84
C THR A 377 -11.17 -16.01 9.88
N THR A 378 -11.89 -14.89 9.69
CA THR A 378 -11.45 -13.55 10.07
C THR A 378 -12.31 -13.06 11.23
N THR A 379 -11.69 -12.60 12.31
CA THR A 379 -12.34 -11.96 13.45
C THR A 379 -11.94 -10.49 13.51
N ILE A 380 -12.93 -9.61 13.66
CA ILE A 380 -12.75 -8.17 13.83
C ILE A 380 -13.34 -7.77 15.17
N THR A 381 -12.56 -7.09 15.99
CA THR A 381 -12.98 -6.63 17.32
C THR A 381 -12.75 -5.14 17.50
N SER A 382 -13.76 -4.44 18.03
CA SER A 382 -13.67 -3.02 18.38
C SER A 382 -14.68 -2.70 19.46
N SER A 383 -14.29 -1.91 20.47
CA SER A 383 -15.19 -1.42 21.53
C SER A 383 -16.02 -2.51 22.25
N GLY A 384 -15.53 -3.75 22.28
CA GLY A 384 -16.26 -4.90 22.86
C GLY A 384 -17.14 -5.66 21.87
N ASP A 385 -17.39 -5.10 20.68
CA ASP A 385 -18.05 -5.81 19.59
C ASP A 385 -17.10 -6.77 18.87
N LYS A 386 -17.67 -7.86 18.38
CA LYS A 386 -16.98 -8.94 17.67
C LYS A 386 -17.76 -9.34 16.42
N LEU A 387 -17.16 -9.12 15.26
CA LEU A 387 -17.63 -9.60 13.96
C LEU A 387 -16.74 -10.77 13.53
N VAL A 388 -17.33 -11.87 13.08
CA VAL A 388 -16.58 -13.05 12.61
C VAL A 388 -17.08 -13.46 11.23
N PHE A 389 -16.18 -13.53 10.26
CA PHE A 389 -16.39 -14.14 8.95
C PHE A 389 -15.89 -15.58 8.96
N SER A 390 -16.67 -16.50 8.42
CA SER A 390 -16.33 -17.92 8.34
C SER A 390 -16.30 -18.38 6.89
N TYR A 391 -15.15 -18.85 6.42
CA TYR A 391 -14.97 -19.36 5.06
C TYR A 391 -15.08 -20.88 5.09
N ASN A 392 -15.92 -21.44 4.22
CA ASN A 392 -16.39 -22.83 4.33
C ASN A 392 -16.12 -23.68 3.08
N GLY A 393 -15.04 -23.41 2.35
CA GLY A 393 -14.50 -24.24 1.28
C GLY A 393 -14.88 -23.78 -0.13
N GLU A 394 -14.49 -24.62 -1.11
CA GLU A 394 -14.60 -24.33 -2.56
C GLU A 394 -16.02 -23.95 -3.01
N THR A 395 -17.05 -24.48 -2.34
CA THR A 395 -18.44 -24.16 -2.70
C THR A 395 -18.77 -22.68 -2.55
N ALA A 396 -18.12 -21.97 -1.62
CA ALA A 396 -18.29 -20.51 -1.49
C ALA A 396 -17.59 -19.73 -2.62
N CYS A 397 -16.69 -20.38 -3.35
CA CYS A 397 -15.94 -19.78 -4.45
C CYS A 397 -16.74 -19.76 -5.76
N ASP A 398 -17.62 -20.75 -5.95
CA ASP A 398 -18.47 -20.94 -7.14
C ASP A 398 -19.73 -20.07 -7.16
N ASP A 399 -20.19 -19.61 -5.99
CA ASP A 399 -21.39 -18.78 -5.89
C ASP A 399 -21.14 -17.34 -6.37
N MET A 400 -22.03 -16.85 -7.24
CA MET A 400 -22.04 -15.47 -7.73
C MET A 400 -23.43 -14.84 -7.48
N PRO A 401 -23.54 -13.75 -6.68
CA PRO A 401 -22.46 -13.06 -5.98
C PRO A 401 -21.89 -13.91 -4.85
N VAL A 402 -20.56 -13.85 -4.72
CA VAL A 402 -19.82 -14.47 -3.64
C VAL A 402 -20.40 -14.06 -2.31
N SER A 403 -20.57 -15.02 -1.40
CA SER A 403 -20.98 -14.72 -0.05
C SER A 403 -20.23 -15.54 0.99
N THR A 404 -20.09 -15.00 2.20
CA THR A 404 -19.48 -15.70 3.34
C THR A 404 -20.40 -15.59 4.55
N PRO A 405 -20.66 -16.69 5.29
CA PRO A 405 -21.32 -16.63 6.57
C PRO A 405 -20.62 -15.66 7.53
N TYR A 406 -21.40 -14.90 8.30
CA TYR A 406 -20.86 -14.06 9.34
C TYR A 406 -21.73 -14.02 10.59
N SER A 407 -21.10 -13.75 11.73
CA SER A 407 -21.77 -13.58 13.01
C SER A 407 -21.34 -12.29 13.70
N PHE A 408 -22.24 -11.72 14.50
CA PHE A 408 -22.00 -10.55 15.31
C PHE A 408 -22.29 -10.86 16.77
N ASN A 409 -21.29 -10.67 17.64
CA ASN A 409 -21.36 -11.01 19.07
C ASN A 409 -21.91 -12.42 19.33
N GLY A 410 -21.51 -13.39 18.49
CA GLY A 410 -21.92 -14.79 18.53
C GLY A 410 -23.30 -15.10 17.94
N THR A 411 -24.04 -14.07 17.49
CA THR A 411 -25.32 -14.25 16.80
C THR A 411 -25.10 -14.36 15.30
N ASP A 412 -25.61 -15.42 14.67
CA ASP A 412 -25.59 -15.58 13.21
C ASP A 412 -26.37 -14.46 12.53
N LYS A 413 -25.75 -13.83 11.54
CA LYS A 413 -26.30 -12.73 10.74
C LYS A 413 -26.51 -13.12 9.27
N GLY A 414 -26.33 -14.39 8.92
CA GLY A 414 -26.50 -14.91 7.58
C GLY A 414 -25.25 -14.69 6.73
N LEU A 415 -25.47 -14.25 5.48
CA LEU A 415 -24.42 -14.19 4.46
C LEU A 415 -24.04 -12.73 4.16
N ALA A 416 -22.74 -12.41 4.27
CA ALA A 416 -22.18 -11.18 3.74
C ALA A 416 -22.01 -11.35 2.24
N VAL A 417 -22.82 -10.65 1.44
CA VAL A 417 -22.81 -10.74 -0.02
C VAL A 417 -21.85 -9.72 -0.62
N GLY A 418 -21.11 -10.13 -1.65
CA GLY A 418 -20.20 -9.27 -2.39
C GLY A 418 -18.76 -9.33 -1.92
N VAL A 419 -18.39 -10.28 -1.05
CA VAL A 419 -17.03 -10.49 -0.49
C VAL A 419 -16.00 -10.94 -1.55
N GLY A 420 -16.28 -10.68 -2.84
CA GLY A 420 -15.41 -10.93 -3.98
C GLY A 420 -14.66 -9.69 -4.47
N CYS A 421 -13.63 -9.94 -5.30
CA CYS A 421 -12.62 -9.01 -5.80
C CYS A 421 -13.13 -7.57 -6.03
N ALA A 422 -12.65 -6.62 -5.21
CA ALA A 422 -12.85 -5.20 -5.46
C ALA A 422 -12.11 -4.71 -6.71
N THR A 423 -11.19 -5.49 -7.30
CA THR A 423 -10.43 -5.09 -8.50
C THR A 423 -10.05 -6.30 -9.36
N SER A 424 -10.93 -6.75 -10.26
CA SER A 424 -10.54 -7.21 -11.60
C SER A 424 -11.77 -7.40 -12.50
N PRO A 425 -12.16 -6.39 -13.28
CA PRO A 425 -13.05 -6.58 -14.41
C PRO A 425 -12.23 -7.09 -15.61
N GLY A 426 -11.77 -8.35 -15.60
CA GLY A 426 -11.17 -8.92 -16.81
C GLY A 426 -10.13 -10.04 -16.70
N GLY A 427 -9.80 -10.52 -15.49
CA GLY A 427 -8.94 -11.71 -15.34
C GLY A 427 -9.64 -12.98 -15.79
N SER A 428 -9.76 -13.20 -17.10
CA SER A 428 -10.00 -14.55 -17.63
C SER A 428 -8.95 -15.50 -17.02
N ARG A 429 -9.33 -16.75 -16.72
CA ARG A 429 -8.48 -17.83 -16.18
C ARG A 429 -7.10 -18.02 -16.89
N ALA A 430 -6.86 -17.31 -17.99
CA ALA A 430 -5.62 -17.28 -18.75
C ALA A 430 -4.43 -16.62 -18.03
N SER A 431 -4.61 -15.59 -17.19
CA SER A 431 -3.46 -14.95 -16.50
C SER A 431 -2.93 -15.82 -15.36
N ALA A 432 -3.79 -16.53 -14.64
CA ALA A 432 -3.36 -17.54 -13.65
C ALA A 432 -2.61 -18.72 -14.30
N GLY A 433 -2.98 -19.09 -15.54
CA GLY A 433 -2.32 -20.15 -16.30
C GLY A 433 -0.89 -19.84 -16.74
N LEU A 434 -0.55 -18.56 -16.94
CA LEU A 434 0.82 -18.14 -17.30
C LEU A 434 1.79 -18.24 -16.12
N TRP A 435 1.32 -17.95 -14.90
CA TRP A 435 2.11 -18.17 -13.68
C TRP A 435 2.34 -19.66 -13.39
N ALA A 436 1.34 -20.51 -13.62
CA ALA A 436 1.47 -21.96 -13.41
C ALA A 436 2.48 -22.61 -14.38
N LEU A 437 2.54 -22.18 -15.64
CA LEU A 437 3.48 -22.73 -16.63
C LEU A 437 4.94 -22.32 -16.39
N ALA A 438 5.18 -21.10 -15.92
CA ALA A 438 6.52 -20.65 -15.57
C ALA A 438 7.11 -21.44 -14.37
N MET A 439 6.27 -21.82 -13.41
CA MET A 439 6.70 -22.54 -12.20
C MET A 439 6.88 -24.05 -12.41
N ILE A 440 6.08 -24.69 -13.28
CA ILE A 440 6.27 -26.11 -13.63
C ILE A 440 7.63 -26.35 -14.33
N GLY A 441 8.13 -25.36 -15.09
CA GLY A 441 9.46 -25.40 -15.70
C GLY A 441 10.61 -25.53 -14.68
N VAL A 442 10.46 -24.91 -13.51
CA VAL A 442 11.47 -24.90 -12.44
C VAL A 442 11.50 -26.23 -11.67
N LEU A 443 10.35 -26.87 -11.45
CA LEU A 443 10.28 -28.18 -10.78
C LEU A 443 10.82 -29.33 -11.64
N ALA A 444 10.66 -29.26 -12.97
CA ALA A 444 11.27 -30.23 -13.89
C ALA A 444 12.80 -30.18 -13.89
N LEU A 445 13.40 -29.03 -13.55
CA LEU A 445 14.85 -28.85 -13.43
C LEU A 445 15.39 -29.29 -12.06
N ARG A 446 14.62 -29.11 -10.97
CA ARG A 446 15.00 -29.62 -9.63
C ARG A 446 15.13 -31.16 -9.59
N ARG A 447 14.31 -31.90 -10.36
CA ARG A 447 14.36 -33.38 -10.39
C ARG A 447 15.57 -33.98 -11.13
N ARG A 448 16.30 -33.20 -11.94
CA ARG A 448 17.48 -33.68 -12.68
C ARG A 448 18.79 -33.59 -11.90
N ARG A 449 18.89 -32.78 -10.84
CA ARG A 449 20.15 -32.60 -10.09
C ARG A 449 20.36 -33.54 -8.90
N TYR A 450 19.32 -34.24 -8.45
CA TYR A 450 19.42 -35.23 -7.36
C TYR A 450 19.67 -36.67 -7.82
N GLY A 451 19.94 -36.90 -9.11
CA GLY A 451 19.99 -38.23 -9.70
C GLY A 451 21.25 -38.56 -10.50
N SER A 452 22.46 -38.24 -10.00
CA SER A 452 23.68 -38.89 -10.50
C SER A 452 24.91 -38.59 -9.63
N SER A 453 24.97 -39.23 -8.46
CA SER A 453 26.25 -39.57 -7.83
C SER A 453 26.43 -41.09 -7.92
N CYS A 454 26.99 -41.55 -9.04
CA CYS A 454 27.57 -42.89 -9.11
C CYS A 454 28.98 -42.84 -8.53
N SER A 455 29.22 -43.72 -7.57
CA SER A 455 30.52 -44.16 -7.09
C SER A 455 31.43 -44.62 -8.23
N GLY A 456 32.63 -44.07 -8.28
CA GLY A 456 33.79 -44.60 -8.98
C GLY A 456 35.00 -44.45 -8.08
#